data_AF-A0A9X8ZXD8-F1
#
_entry.id   AF-A0A9X8ZXD8-F1
#
_cell.length_a   1.000
_cell.length_b   1.000
_cell.length_c   1.000
_cell.angle_alpha   90.00
_cell.angle_beta   90.00
_cell.angle_gamma   90.00
#
_symmetry.space_group_name_H-M   'P 1'
#
loop_
_entity.id
_entity.type
_entity.pdbx_description
1 polymer ?
#
loop_
_entity_poly.entity_id
_entity_poly.type
_entity_poly.pdbx_seq_one_letter_code
_entity_poly.pdbx_strand_id
1 'polypeptide(L)' 'LLGASPGASTAVHVMLEVLEKCFPSRMVEWEEKIKEMIPSYGISLTENPRLFQDLHTSTGRTLGLNEKETVH' A
#
# COMPACT_ATOMS: atom_id res chain seq x y z
N LEU A 1 0.28 -11.75 15.14
CA LEU A 1 0.91 -10.43 14.90
C LEU A 1 2.27 -10.69 14.25
N LEU A 2 2.25 -11.17 13.00
CA LEU A 2 3.46 -11.47 12.24
C LEU A 2 4.09 -10.14 11.80
N GLY A 3 5.38 -10.00 12.08
CA GLY A 3 6.11 -8.73 12.03
C GLY A 3 6.03 -8.04 10.67
N ALA A 4 5.38 -6.88 10.65
CA ALA A 4 5.68 -5.86 9.67
C ALA A 4 7.08 -5.32 10.00
N SER A 5 8.11 -5.86 9.34
CA SER A 5 9.42 -5.23 9.33
C SER A 5 9.24 -3.79 8.83
N PRO A 6 9.70 -2.76 9.57
CA PRO A 6 9.65 -1.38 9.10
C PRO A 6 10.27 -1.22 7.71
N GLY A 7 11.20 -2.09 7.33
CA GLY A 7 11.89 -2.04 6.05
C GLY A 7 10.97 -2.10 4.83
N ALA A 8 9.91 -2.93 4.84
CA ALA A 8 9.06 -3.08 3.66
C ALA A 8 8.23 -1.82 3.38
N SER A 9 7.54 -1.29 4.40
CA SER A 9 6.73 -0.08 4.25
C SER A 9 7.58 1.18 4.12
N THR A 10 8.71 1.25 4.83
CA THR A 10 9.63 2.39 4.75
C THR A 10 10.34 2.44 3.40
N ALA A 11 10.78 1.31 2.85
CA ALA A 11 11.46 1.28 1.55
C ALA A 11 10.55 1.76 0.43
N VAL A 12 9.28 1.32 0.39
CA VAL A 12 8.32 1.77 -0.62
C VAL A 12 8.09 3.28 -0.53
N HIS A 13 7.90 3.81 0.68
CA HIS A 13 7.71 5.25 0.88
C HIS A 13 8.92 6.07 0.42
N VAL A 14 10.14 5.66 0.82
CA VAL A 14 11.38 6.33 0.42
C VAL A 14 11.59 6.27 -1.10
N MET A 15 11.29 5.14 -1.74
CA MET A 15 11.43 5.02 -3.20
C MET A 15 10.49 5.96 -3.95
N LEU A 16 9.24 6.12 -3.49
CA LEU A 16 8.30 7.09 -4.07
C LEU A 16 8.82 8.52 -3.92
N GLU A 17 9.35 8.88 -2.74
CA GLU A 17 9.95 10.21 -2.54
C GLU A 17 11.14 10.46 -3.49
N VAL A 18 11.98 9.45 -3.72
CA VAL A 18 13.13 9.58 -4.65
C VAL A 18 12.62 9.80 -6.07
N LEU A 19 11.58 9.08 -6.51
CA LEU A 19 10.99 9.26 -7.83
C LEU A 19 10.39 10.66 -7.98
N GLU A 20 9.66 11.15 -6.98
CA GLU A 20 9.08 12.50 -6.97
C GLU A 20 10.16 13.59 -7.05
N LYS A 21 11.25 13.44 -6.29
CA LYS A 21 12.36 14.41 -6.25
C LYS A 21 13.20 14.40 -7.53
N CYS A 22 13.47 13.23 -8.09
CA CYS A 22 14.38 13.10 -9.23
C CYS A 22 13.66 13.21 -10.59
N PHE A 23 12.37 12.86 -10.66
CA PHE A 23 11.62 12.78 -11.91
C PHE A 23 10.22 13.44 -11.84
N PRO A 24 10.11 14.69 -11.34
CA PRO A 24 8.80 15.33 -11.11
C PRO A 24 7.93 15.43 -12.38
N SER A 25 8.55 15.65 -13.55
CA SER A 25 7.81 15.73 -14.83
C SER A 25 7.27 14.37 -15.30
N ARG A 26 7.88 13.26 -14.88
CA ARG A 26 7.44 11.90 -15.20
C ARG A 26 6.37 11.39 -14.24
N MET A 27 6.28 11.96 -13.04
CA MET A 27 5.28 11.54 -12.06
C MET A 27 3.85 11.66 -12.60
N VAL A 28 3.57 12.71 -13.39
CA VAL A 28 2.26 12.89 -14.06
C VAL A 28 1.96 11.74 -15.02
N GLU A 29 2.96 11.27 -15.77
CA GLU A 29 2.83 10.12 -16.69
C GLU A 29 2.67 8.81 -15.93
N TRP A 30 3.31 8.68 -14.76
CA TRP A 30 3.32 7.44 -13.97
C TRP A 30 2.21 7.34 -12.95
N GLU A 31 1.50 8.43 -12.65
CA GLU A 31 0.51 8.49 -11.57
C GLU A 31 -0.54 7.38 -11.67
N GLU A 32 -1.10 7.16 -12.86
CA GLU A 32 -2.08 6.11 -13.10
C GLU A 32 -1.51 4.72 -12.81
N LYS A 33 -0.28 4.45 -13.24
CA LYS A 33 0.37 3.16 -12.99
C LYS A 33 0.72 2.97 -11.52
N ILE A 34 1.13 4.05 -10.84
CA ILE A 34 1.41 4.02 -9.41
C ILE A 34 0.13 3.75 -8.63
N LYS A 35 -1.00 4.38 -8.99
CA LYS A 35 -2.31 4.12 -8.37
C LYS A 35 -2.83 2.71 -8.64
N GLU A 36 -2.56 2.14 -9.81
CA GLU A 36 -2.88 0.74 -10.11
C GLU A 36 -2.16 -0.21 -9.15
N MET A 37 -0.87 0.04 -8.86
CA MET A 37 -0.07 -0.79 -7.96
C MET A 37 -0.29 -0.48 -6.47
N ILE A 38 -0.52 0.79 -6.15
CA ILE A 38 -0.67 1.34 -4.79
C ILE A 38 -1.93 2.22 -4.78
N PRO A 39 -3.12 1.63 -4.61
CA PRO A 39 -4.40 2.37 -4.70
C PRO A 39 -4.56 3.50 -3.69
N SER A 40 -3.77 3.50 -2.61
CA SER A 40 -3.75 4.56 -1.60
C SER A 40 -2.71 5.65 -1.87
N TYR A 41 -2.02 5.65 -3.01
CA TYR A 41 -1.02 6.66 -3.33
C TYR A 41 -1.65 8.07 -3.34
N GLY A 42 -1.03 9.00 -2.61
CA GLY A 42 -1.53 10.36 -2.42
C GLY A 42 -2.72 10.51 -1.46
N ILE A 43 -3.18 9.42 -0.83
CA ILE A 43 -4.34 9.43 0.08
C ILE A 43 -3.89 9.18 1.52
N SER A 44 -4.28 10.07 2.44
CA SER A 44 -4.12 9.82 3.87
C SER A 44 -5.08 8.74 4.33
N LEU A 45 -4.58 7.51 4.55
CA LEU A 45 -5.41 6.41 5.08
C LEU A 45 -5.93 6.69 6.49
N THR A 46 -5.25 7.53 7.27
CA THR A 46 -5.68 7.93 8.61
C THR A 46 -6.96 8.78 8.56
N GLU A 47 -7.15 9.56 7.50
CA GLU A 47 -8.34 10.39 7.28
C GLU A 47 -9.44 9.63 6.50
N ASN A 48 -9.13 8.45 5.97
CA ASN A 48 -10.00 7.65 5.13
C ASN A 48 -10.22 6.24 5.72
N PRO A 49 -10.93 6.12 6.86
CA PRO A 49 -11.10 4.85 7.57
C PRO A 49 -11.82 3.79 6.75
N ARG A 50 -12.75 4.20 5.87
CA ARG A 50 -13.44 3.28 4.94
C ARG A 50 -12.45 2.65 3.95
N LEU A 51 -11.61 3.47 3.33
CA LEU A 51 -10.59 2.99 2.38
C LEU A 51 -9.58 2.07 3.08
N PHE A 52 -9.17 2.42 4.30
CA PHE A 52 -8.31 1.56 5.10
C PHE A 52 -8.93 0.18 5.33
N GLN A 53 -10.21 0.11 5.70
CA GLN A 53 -10.91 -1.17 5.91
C GLN A 53 -11.01 -1.99 4.62
N ASP A 54 -11.34 -1.35 3.49
CA ASP A 54 -11.44 -2.01 2.18
C ASP A 54 -10.09 -2.62 1.78
N LEU A 55 -9.00 -1.86 1.89
CA LEU A 55 -7.64 -2.32 1.57
C LEU A 55 -7.16 -3.41 2.54
N HIS A 56 -7.42 -3.25 3.83
CA HIS A 56 -7.06 -4.25 4.84
C HIS A 56 -7.77 -5.58 4.59
N THR A 57 -9.07 -5.53 4.28
CA THR A 57 -9.88 -6.71 3.96
C THR A 57 -9.41 -7.37 2.67
N SER A 58 -9.16 -6.58 1.62
CA SER A 58 -8.66 -7.07 0.33
C SER A 58 -7.29 -7.73 0.48
N THR A 59 -6.35 -7.06 1.15
CA THR A 59 -4.99 -7.56 1.41
C THR A 59 -5.04 -8.84 2.23
N GLY A 60 -5.83 -8.87 3.31
CA GLY A 60 -6.00 -10.06 4.14
C GLY A 60 -6.62 -11.24 3.39
N ARG A 61 -7.54 -10.98 2.46
CA ARG A 61 -8.11 -12.03 1.60
C ARG A 61 -7.08 -12.56 0.61
N THR A 62 -6.40 -11.68 -0.12
CA THR A 62 -5.40 -12.05 -1.13
C THR A 62 -4.23 -12.83 -0.53
N LEU A 63 -3.83 -12.48 0.69
CA LEU A 63 -2.75 -13.16 1.41
C LEU A 63 -3.23 -14.34 2.28
N GLY A 64 -4.52 -14.69 2.26
CA GLY A 64 -5.08 -15.78 3.07
C GLY A 64 -5.05 -15.54 4.59
N LEU A 65 -4.87 -14.30 5.04
CA LEU A 65 -4.77 -13.94 6.46
C LEU A 65 -6.13 -13.83 7.17
N ASN A 66 -7.22 -13.81 6.40
CA ASN A 66 -8.59 -13.71 6.91
C ASN A 66 -9.24 -15.07 7.17
N GLU A 67 -8.61 -16.17 6.73
CA GLU A 67 -9.10 -17.52 6.96
C GLU A 67 -8.42 -18.07 8.22
N LYS A 68 -9.21 -18.27 9.29
CA LYS A 68 -8.77 -19.15 10.36
C LYS A 68 -8.77 -20.56 9.78
N GLU A 69 -7.59 -21.12 9.50
CA GLU A 69 -7.43 -22.57 9.44
C GLU A 69 -7.97 -23.14 10.76
N THR A 70 -9.19 -23.65 10.74
CA THR A 70 -9.67 -24.57 11.76
C THR A 70 -8.93 -25.88 11.52
N VAL A 71 -7.74 -25.99 12.11
CA VAL A 71 -7.07 -27.28 12.23
C VAL A 71 -7.96 -28.14 13.14
N HIS A 72 -8.50 -29.19 12.55
CA HIS A 72 -9.32 -30.21 13.23
C HIS A 72 -8.55 -30.90 14.36
#